data_AF-A0A1W9QZR2-F1
#
_entry.id   AF-A0A1W9QZR2-F1
#
_cell.length_a   1.000
_cell.length_b   1.000
_cell.length_c   1.000
_cell.angle_alpha   90.00
_cell.angle_beta   90.00
_cell.angle_gamma   90.00
#
_symmetry.space_group_name_H-M   'P 1'
#
loop_
_entity.id
_entity.type
_entity.pdbx_description
1 polymer ?
#
loop_
_entity_poly.entity_id
_entity_poly.type
_entity_poly.pdbx_seq_one_letter_code
_entity_poly.pdbx_strand_id
1 'polypeptide(L)'
;TLKADRALIYNVDLSRQKVIGLTEWLNNEEQEIIPTIGTYDISVFGNGIKWLWENRSYLESHIDQMSSVLKSDGSGDILHNQMQIKSGLWVPFNFRENGFYLFKSRFAKDEIFG
;
A
#
# COMPACT_ATOMS: atom_id res chain seq x y z
N THR A 1 1.80 19.25 0.02
CA THR A 1 2.67 18.08 -0.21
C THR A 1 2.14 16.92 0.62
N LEU A 2 2.34 15.66 0.22
CA LEU A 2 1.75 14.48 0.88
C LEU A 2 2.42 14.07 2.22
N LYS A 3 3.47 14.80 2.67
CA LYS A 3 4.26 14.48 3.89
C LYS A 3 4.58 12.97 4.04
N ALA A 4 4.90 12.31 2.92
CA ALA A 4 5.19 10.89 2.89
C ALA A 4 6.67 10.64 3.19
N ASP A 5 6.96 9.58 3.95
CA ASP A 5 8.32 9.14 4.25
C ASP A 5 8.80 8.04 3.29
N ARG A 6 7.85 7.38 2.62
CA ARG A 6 8.05 6.39 1.56
C ARG A 6 6.91 6.42 0.55
N ALA A 7 7.24 6.27 -0.73
CA ALA A 7 6.29 6.02 -1.81
C ALA A 7 6.77 4.87 -2.70
N LEU A 8 5.86 4.02 -3.16
CA LEU A 8 6.13 2.89 -4.04
C LEU A 8 5.15 2.90 -5.22
N ILE A 9 5.63 2.41 -6.36
CA ILE A 9 4.77 2.00 -7.47
C ILE A 9 4.86 0.49 -7.61
N TYR A 10 3.70 -0.16 -7.66
CA TYR A 10 3.55 -1.57 -7.95
C TYR A 10 2.82 -1.78 -9.28
N ASN A 11 3.18 -2.85 -9.98
CA ASN A 11 2.34 -3.49 -10.99
C ASN A 11 1.55 -4.62 -10.34
N VAL A 12 0.22 -4.49 -10.31
CA VAL A 12 -0.67 -5.57 -9.89
C VAL A 12 -1.02 -6.38 -11.14
N ASP A 13 -0.51 -7.60 -11.22
CA ASP A 13 -0.74 -8.54 -12.31
C ASP A 13 -1.70 -9.64 -11.85
N LEU A 14 -2.96 -9.51 -12.26
CA LEU A 14 -4.02 -10.45 -11.93
C LEU A 14 -3.86 -11.79 -12.66
N SER A 15 -3.22 -11.80 -13.83
CA SER A 15 -2.98 -13.05 -14.58
C SER A 15 -1.96 -13.93 -13.88
N ARG A 16 -0.92 -13.32 -13.32
CA ARG A 16 0.15 -14.02 -12.58
C ARG A 16 -0.10 -14.11 -11.09
N GLN A 17 -1.18 -13.50 -10.59
CA GLN A 17 -1.50 -13.41 -9.17
C GLN A 17 -0.39 -12.76 -8.33
N LYS A 18 0.27 -11.72 -8.86
CA LYS A 18 1.40 -11.03 -8.21
C LYS A 18 1.20 -9.53 -8.06
N VAL A 19 1.77 -8.96 -7.00
CA VAL A 19 2.02 -7.53 -6.81
C VAL A 19 3.52 -7.31 -6.94
N ILE A 20 3.96 -6.66 -8.01
CA ILE A 20 5.37 -6.53 -8.39
C ILE A 20 5.83 -5.09 -8.19
N GLY A 21 6.81 -4.87 -7.31
CA GLY A 21 7.39 -3.55 -7.10
C GLY A 21 8.17 -3.07 -8.32
N LEU A 22 7.88 -1.85 -8.80
CA LEU A 22 8.56 -1.22 -9.93
C LEU A 22 9.57 -0.17 -9.49
N THR A 23 9.18 0.69 -8.55
CA THR A 23 10.08 1.71 -7.98
C THR A 23 9.69 2.04 -6.56
N GLU A 24 10.67 2.49 -5.79
CA GLU A 24 10.53 2.97 -4.42
C GLU A 24 11.27 4.30 -4.29
N TRP A 25 10.60 5.26 -3.68
CA TRP A 25 11.16 6.53 -3.25
C TRP A 25 11.13 6.58 -1.72
N LEU A 26 12.24 7.01 -1.14
CA LEU A 26 12.41 7.20 0.30
C LEU A 26 12.71 8.67 0.56
N ASN A 27 12.19 9.20 1.67
CA ASN A 27 12.62 10.50 2.15
C ASN A 27 14.03 10.39 2.74
N ASN A 28 15.00 11.10 2.17
CA ASN A 28 16.40 11.07 2.63
C ASN A 28 16.61 11.74 4.00
N GLU A 29 15.65 12.53 4.47
CA GLU A 29 15.67 13.13 5.81
C GLU A 29 15.31 12.12 6.91
N GLU A 30 14.69 10.99 6.54
CA GLU A 30 14.25 9.94 7.45
C GLU A 30 15.31 8.83 7.53
N GLN A 31 16.15 8.88 8.57
CA GLN A 31 17.34 8.03 8.69
C GLN A 31 17.04 6.54 8.95
N GLU A 32 15.81 6.20 9.38
CA GLU A 32 15.45 4.84 9.80
C GLU A 32 14.67 4.04 8.73
N ILE A 33 14.48 4.58 7.53
CA ILE A 33 13.65 3.93 6.50
C ILE A 33 14.53 3.14 5.53
N ILE A 34 14.42 1.81 5.62
CA ILE A 34 15.11 0.87 4.73
C ILE A 34 14.23 0.58 3.50
N PRO A 35 14.79 0.34 2.30
CA PRO A 35 14.04 -0.12 1.14
C PRO A 35 13.24 -1.40 1.42
N THR A 36 12.03 -1.47 0.89
CA THR A 36 11.09 -2.60 1.08
C THR A 36 10.46 -3.09 -0.21
N ILE A 37 10.82 -2.49 -1.34
CA ILE A 37 10.28 -2.92 -2.62
C ILE A 37 10.50 -4.41 -2.85
N GLY A 38 9.44 -5.09 -3.26
CA GLY A 38 9.44 -6.54 -3.43
C GLY A 38 8.35 -7.01 -4.37
N THR A 39 8.30 -8.33 -4.56
CA THR A 39 7.21 -9.00 -5.26
C THR A 39 6.48 -9.91 -4.28
N TYR A 40 5.15 -9.78 -4.23
CA TYR A 40 4.29 -10.50 -3.31
C TYR A 40 3.21 -11.27 -4.07
N ASP A 41 2.73 -12.37 -3.51
CA ASP A 41 1.47 -12.98 -3.96
C ASP A 41 0.29 -12.06 -3.65
N ILE A 42 -0.67 -11.97 -4.58
CA ILE A 42 -1.88 -11.15 -4.36
C ILE A 42 -2.64 -11.58 -3.11
N SER A 43 -2.56 -12.87 -2.75
CA SER A 43 -3.22 -13.42 -1.56
C SER A 43 -2.78 -12.75 -0.24
N VAL A 44 -1.59 -12.14 -0.19
CA VAL A 44 -1.13 -11.40 1.01
C VAL A 44 -1.99 -10.17 1.29
N PHE A 45 -2.52 -9.53 0.25
CA PHE A 45 -3.33 -8.30 0.33
C PHE A 45 -4.64 -8.46 -0.46
N GLY A 46 -5.20 -9.67 -0.47
CA GLY A 46 -6.19 -10.11 -1.46
C GLY A 46 -7.45 -9.26 -1.50
N ASN A 47 -8.06 -8.98 -0.34
CA ASN A 47 -9.27 -8.16 -0.27
C ASN A 47 -8.97 -6.70 -0.62
N GLY A 48 -7.81 -6.19 -0.21
CA GLY A 48 -7.36 -4.85 -0.60
C GLY A 48 -7.24 -4.71 -2.12
N ILE A 49 -6.52 -5.62 -2.77
CA ILE A 49 -6.35 -5.64 -4.23
C ILE A 49 -7.70 -5.81 -4.95
N LYS A 50 -8.53 -6.75 -4.49
CA LYS A 50 -9.87 -6.96 -5.05
C LYS A 50 -10.73 -5.71 -4.96
N TRP A 51 -10.75 -5.05 -3.81
CA TRP A 51 -11.53 -3.83 -3.61
C TRP A 51 -11.04 -2.70 -4.51
N LEU A 52 -9.73 -2.47 -4.61
CA LEU A 52 -9.15 -1.47 -5.52
C LEU A 52 -9.52 -1.74 -6.98
N TRP A 53 -9.52 -3.02 -7.36
CA TRP A 53 -9.96 -3.44 -8.68
C TRP A 53 -11.45 -3.11 -8.87
N GLU A 54 -12.35 -3.63 -8.04
CA GLU A 54 -13.79 -3.47 -8.24
C GLU A 54 -14.26 -2.01 -8.15
N ASN A 55 -13.69 -1.23 -7.23
CA ASN A 55 -14.19 0.11 -6.91
C ASN A 55 -13.45 1.24 -7.63
N ARG A 56 -12.27 0.96 -8.22
CA ARG A 56 -11.44 1.95 -8.91
C ARG A 56 -11.16 3.20 -8.08
N SER A 57 -11.12 3.04 -6.75
CA SER A 57 -10.96 4.11 -5.77
C SER A 57 -9.75 3.83 -4.88
N TYR A 58 -9.37 4.79 -4.04
CA TYR A 58 -8.23 4.63 -3.13
C TYR A 58 -8.63 3.92 -1.83
N LEU A 59 -7.66 3.23 -1.22
CA LEU A 59 -7.74 2.71 0.13
C LEU A 59 -6.80 3.49 1.03
N GLU A 60 -7.31 3.90 2.18
CA GLU A 60 -6.54 4.50 3.26
C GLU A 60 -6.68 3.63 4.50
N SER A 61 -5.61 3.48 5.26
CA SER A 61 -5.61 2.70 6.49
C SER A 61 -4.62 3.27 7.49
N HIS A 62 -5.06 3.37 8.74
CA HIS A 62 -4.28 3.82 9.88
C HIS A 62 -4.27 2.74 10.97
N ILE A 63 -3.25 2.74 11.83
CA ILE A 63 -3.12 1.74 12.92
C ILE A 63 -4.31 1.83 13.91
N ASP A 64 -4.81 3.03 14.17
CA ASP A 64 -5.94 3.33 15.05
C ASP A 64 -7.29 3.29 14.33
N GLN A 65 -7.29 3.49 13.01
CA GLN A 65 -8.45 3.36 12.14
C GLN A 65 -8.13 2.51 10.90
N MET A 66 -8.02 1.20 11.12
CA MET A 66 -7.71 0.28 10.03
C MET A 66 -8.86 0.20 9.03
N SER A 67 -8.52 0.15 7.74
CA SER A 67 -9.49 -0.11 6.67
C SER A 67 -10.25 -1.41 6.93
N SER A 68 -11.58 -1.36 6.85
CA SER A 68 -12.43 -2.56 7.02
C SER A 68 -12.09 -3.67 6.02
N VAL A 69 -11.68 -3.28 4.80
CA VAL A 69 -11.27 -4.20 3.74
C VAL A 69 -10.01 -4.96 4.15
N LEU A 70 -8.97 -4.26 4.61
CA LEU A 70 -7.70 -4.87 5.02
C LEU A 70 -7.82 -5.62 6.34
N LYS A 71 -8.72 -5.19 7.23
CA LYS A 71 -9.03 -5.90 8.46
C LYS A 71 -9.67 -7.26 8.19
N SER A 72 -10.50 -7.36 7.14
CA SER A 72 -11.28 -8.55 6.84
C SER A 72 -10.48 -9.77 6.38
N ASP A 73 -9.31 -9.56 5.75
CA ASP A 73 -8.39 -10.64 5.32
C ASP A 73 -7.12 -10.75 6.19
N GLY A 74 -7.05 -9.98 7.29
CA GLY A 74 -5.88 -9.93 8.17
C GLY A 74 -4.67 -9.19 7.58
N SER A 75 -4.77 -8.66 6.36
CA SER A 75 -3.67 -7.92 5.73
C SER A 75 -3.39 -6.58 6.41
N GLY A 76 -4.36 -6.03 7.14
CA GLY A 76 -4.18 -4.89 8.03
C GLY A 76 -3.16 -5.14 9.13
N ASP A 77 -3.14 -6.34 9.73
CA ASP A 77 -2.15 -6.70 10.75
C ASP A 77 -0.74 -6.83 10.15
N ILE A 78 -0.63 -7.39 8.95
CA ILE A 78 0.65 -7.43 8.22
C ILE A 78 1.15 -6.00 7.99
N LEU A 79 0.28 -5.12 7.48
CA LEU A 79 0.63 -3.73 7.17
C LEU A 79 1.06 -2.95 8.42
N HIS A 80 0.26 -3.01 9.47
CA HIS A 80 0.43 -2.12 10.62
C HIS A 80 1.31 -2.73 11.73
N ASN A 81 1.17 -4.03 12.02
CA ASN A 81 1.89 -4.68 13.12
C ASN A 81 3.20 -5.34 12.68
N GLN A 82 3.27 -5.90 11.46
CA GLN A 82 4.52 -6.53 11.00
C GLN A 82 5.41 -5.54 10.25
N MET A 83 4.85 -4.77 9.32
CA MET A 83 5.59 -3.79 8.53
C MET A 83 5.71 -2.41 9.21
N GLN A 84 5.10 -2.24 10.40
CA GLN A 84 5.20 -1.03 11.23
C GLN A 84 4.79 0.26 10.49
N ILE A 85 3.87 0.15 9.54
CA ILE A 85 3.28 1.30 8.85
C ILE A 85 2.19 1.87 9.74
N LYS A 86 2.36 3.09 10.26
CA LYS A 86 1.30 3.73 11.06
C LYS A 86 0.11 4.14 10.20
N SER A 87 0.38 4.67 9.01
CA SER A 87 -0.65 5.15 8.10
C SER A 87 -0.17 5.06 6.66
N GLY A 88 -1.09 4.75 5.75
CA GLY A 88 -0.76 4.62 4.34
C GLY A 88 -1.96 4.78 3.41
N LEU A 89 -1.65 5.24 2.21
CA LEU A 89 -2.60 5.48 1.13
C LEU A 89 -2.24 4.64 -0.08
N TRP A 90 -3.24 3.98 -0.66
CA TRP A 90 -3.15 3.05 -1.78
C TRP A 90 -4.05 3.59 -2.90
N VAL A 91 -3.46 4.10 -3.98
CA VAL A 91 -4.18 4.74 -5.09
C VAL A 91 -3.97 3.92 -6.36
N PRO A 92 -5.03 3.32 -6.93
CA PRO A 92 -4.90 2.54 -8.14
C PRO A 92 -5.02 3.45 -9.38
N PHE A 93 -4.28 3.14 -10.44
CA PHE A 93 -4.28 3.92 -11.67
C PHE A 93 -3.90 3.07 -12.89
N ASN A 94 -4.20 3.58 -14.08
CA ASN A 94 -3.88 2.95 -15.37
C ASN A 94 -4.29 1.47 -15.43
N PHE A 95 -5.60 1.23 -15.27
CA PHE A 95 -6.19 -0.10 -15.33
C PHE A 95 -6.07 -0.70 -16.73
N ARG A 96 -5.73 -1.97 -16.78
CA ARG A 96 -5.58 -2.83 -17.96
C ARG A 96 -6.46 -4.06 -17.78
N GLU A 97 -6.65 -4.84 -18.83
CA GLU A 97 -7.49 -6.05 -18.80
C GLU A 97 -7.15 -7.02 -17.64
N ASN A 98 -5.85 -7.23 -17.39
CA ASN A 98 -5.36 -8.19 -16.39
C ASN A 98 -4.57 -7.53 -15.25
N GLY A 99 -4.83 -6.26 -14.94
CA GLY A 99 -4.06 -5.60 -13.89
C GLY A 99 -4.14 -4.09 -13.87
N PHE A 100 -3.38 -3.47 -12.98
CA PHE A 100 -3.32 -2.03 -12.82
C PHE A 100 -2.00 -1.62 -12.16
N TYR A 101 -1.69 -0.34 -12.16
CA TYR A 101 -0.62 0.18 -11.32
C TYR A 101 -1.18 0.67 -9.99
N LEU A 102 -0.42 0.47 -8.93
CA LEU A 102 -0.79 0.89 -7.59
C LEU A 102 0.30 1.81 -7.04
N PHE A 103 -0.07 3.05 -6.75
CA PHE A 103 0.73 3.96 -5.94
C PHE A 103 0.45 3.65 -4.47
N LYS A 104 1.49 3.37 -3.69
CA LYS A 104 1.37 3.16 -2.25
C LYS A 104 2.28 4.12 -1.53
N SER A 105 1.76 4.88 -0.57
CA SER A 105 2.57 5.72 0.31
C SER A 105 2.47 5.28 1.77
N ARG A 106 3.49 5.65 2.54
CA ARG A 106 3.47 5.67 4.00
C ARG A 106 3.61 7.13 4.42
N PHE A 107 2.77 7.57 5.35
CA PHE A 107 2.86 8.91 5.92
C PHE A 107 3.91 8.94 7.04
N ALA A 108 4.61 10.06 7.18
CA ALA A 108 5.63 10.25 8.20
C ALA A 108 5.07 10.11 9.63
N LYS A 109 5.95 9.81 10.59
CA LYS A 109 5.62 9.41 11.97
C LYS A 109 4.87 10.48 12.78
N ASP A 110 4.88 11.73 12.31
CA ASP A 110 4.37 12.91 13.02
C ASP A 110 3.24 13.59 12.25
N GLU A 111 2.09 13.68 12.93
CA GLU A 111 0.88 14.41 12.57
C GLU A 111 -0.05 13.76 11.53
N ILE A 112 -0.96 12.92 12.01
CA ILE A 112 -2.29 12.80 11.42
C ILE A 112 -3.30 13.25 12.49
N PHE A 113 -3.73 14.51 12.30
CA PHE A 113 -4.76 15.29 13.01
C PHE A 113 -4.46 15.72 14.46
N GLY A 114 -3.88 16.93 14.59
CA GLY A 114 -4.22 17.86 15.67
C GLY A 114 -5.37 18.77 15.26
#